data_AF-A0A9W9ZUG5-F1
#
_entry.id   AF-A0A9W9ZUG5-F1
#
_cell.length_a   1.000
_cell.length_b   1.000
_cell.length_c   1.000
_cell.angle_alpha   90.00
_cell.angle_beta   90.00
_cell.angle_gamma   90.00
#
_symmetry.space_group_name_H-M   'P 1'
#
loop_
_entity.id
_entity.type
_entity.pdbx_description
1 polymer ?
#
loop_
_entity_poly.entity_id
_entity_poly.type
_entity_poly.pdbx_seq_one_letter_code
_entity_poly.pdbx_strand_id
1 'polypeptide(L)'
;MAANVEFWRCINELKIQLQSMNRIEGIQKLNEETDDEDIVKPKTLSRDEVITKLEEVILTLVQDISQDKPPSLKYNCRNSWKNTRFNSAVGIEMIDNINKTEHRFDSAASIGKFAATLRIMAFCYRLLQQDTCATKRDIYYSDVPFFGNQSVVDAIIDNLACMLKVPRYCLHVQRRCGLTLTPD
;
A
#
# COMPACT_ATOMS: atom_id res chain seq x y z
N MET A 1 29.25 5.26 38.39
CA MET A 1 28.52 6.49 37.99
C MET A 1 29.16 7.26 36.82
N ALA A 2 30.49 7.22 36.63
CA ALA A 2 31.18 7.93 35.54
C ALA A 2 30.81 7.48 34.10
N ALA A 3 30.53 6.19 33.89
CA ALA A 3 30.21 5.64 32.56
C ALA A 3 28.91 6.20 31.94
N ASN A 4 27.95 6.64 32.75
CA ASN A 4 26.69 7.21 32.27
C ASN A 4 26.90 8.65 31.74
N VAL A 5 27.76 9.42 32.41
CA VAL A 5 28.07 10.81 32.02
C VAL A 5 28.86 10.86 30.72
N GLU A 6 29.86 9.97 30.56
CA GLU A 6 30.62 9.84 29.32
C GLU A 6 29.74 9.39 28.14
N PHE A 7 28.81 8.45 28.37
CA PHE A 7 27.87 8.02 27.34
C PHE A 7 27.04 9.19 26.79
N TRP A 8 26.39 9.97 27.67
CA TRP A 8 25.58 11.12 27.23
C TRP A 8 26.42 12.26 26.64
N ARG A 9 27.67 12.43 27.09
CA ARG A 9 28.62 13.37 26.48
C ARG A 9 28.90 12.99 25.03
N CYS A 10 29.24 11.73 24.76
CA CYS A 10 29.46 11.23 23.40
C CYS A 10 28.23 11.39 22.51
N ILE A 11 27.03 11.13 23.03
CA ILE A 11 25.77 11.33 22.28
C ILE A 11 25.56 12.81 21.92
N ASN A 12 25.79 13.73 22.86
CA ASN A 12 25.67 15.16 22.60
C ASN A 12 26.74 15.67 21.62
N GLU A 13 27.97 15.18 21.73
CA GLU A 13 29.07 15.51 20.83
C GLU A 13 28.77 15.02 19.40
N LEU A 14 28.24 13.81 19.27
CA LEU A 14 27.78 13.24 17.99
C LEU A 14 26.60 14.04 17.41
N LYS A 15 25.66 14.48 18.24
CA LYS A 15 24.55 15.35 17.83
C LYS A 15 25.07 16.68 17.25
N ILE A 16 26.04 17.31 17.91
CA ILE A 16 26.66 18.57 17.46
C ILE A 16 27.40 18.36 16.14
N GLN A 17 28.13 17.25 15.99
CA GLN A 17 28.81 16.91 14.73
C GLN A 17 27.83 16.65 13.58
N LEU A 18 26.72 15.96 13.83
CA LEU A 18 25.71 15.72 12.80
C LEU A 18 24.96 17.00 12.39
N GLN A 19 24.75 17.92 13.34
CA GLN A 19 24.18 19.24 13.06
C GLN A 19 25.13 20.12 12.25
N SER A 20 26.43 20.14 12.57
CA SER A 20 27.43 20.93 11.83
C SER A 20 27.70 20.40 10.42
N MET A 21 27.50 19.11 10.19
CA MET A 21 27.64 18.49 8.87
C MET A 21 26.57 18.91 7.85
N ASN A 22 25.56 19.72 8.22
CA ASN A 22 24.50 20.21 7.33
C ASN A 22 23.84 19.13 6.46
N ARG A 23 23.90 17.89 6.92
CA ARG A 23 23.41 16.71 6.21
C ARG A 23 21.88 16.76 6.04
N ILE A 24 21.21 17.45 6.97
CA ILE A 24 19.77 17.73 6.93
C ILE A 24 19.46 18.75 5.84
N GLU A 25 20.21 19.85 5.70
CA GLU A 25 20.00 20.85 4.65
C GLU A 25 20.21 20.27 3.24
N GLY A 26 21.18 19.37 3.07
CA GLY A 26 21.38 18.65 1.80
C GLY A 26 20.23 17.71 1.44
N ILE A 27 19.64 17.03 2.43
CA ILE A 27 18.44 16.20 2.25
C ILE A 27 17.20 17.07 1.99
N GLN A 28 17.13 18.25 2.62
CA GLN A 28 16.01 19.18 2.47
C GLN A 28 15.96 19.79 1.07
N LYS A 29 17.12 20.15 0.49
CA LYS A 29 17.23 20.59 -0.91
C LYS A 29 16.82 19.53 -1.93
N LEU A 30 17.12 18.25 -1.67
CA LEU A 30 16.67 17.13 -2.52
C LEU A 30 15.17 16.84 -2.40
N ASN A 31 14.54 17.21 -1.28
CA ASN A 31 13.10 17.00 -1.05
C ASN A 31 12.24 18.12 -1.66
N GLU A 32 12.77 19.34 -1.82
CA GLU A 32 12.06 20.49 -2.38
C GLU A 32 11.91 20.46 -3.92
N GLU A 33 12.66 19.59 -4.61
CA GLU A 33 12.55 19.38 -6.07
C GLU A 33 11.53 18.30 -6.48
N THR A 34 10.83 17.68 -5.52
CA THR A 34 9.71 16.76 -5.82
C THR A 34 8.39 17.52 -5.76
N ASP A 35 7.81 17.77 -6.93
CA ASP A 35 6.50 18.40 -7.10
C ASP A 35 5.44 17.73 -6.19
N ASP A 36 4.59 18.55 -5.54
CA ASP A 36 3.52 18.13 -4.60
C ASP A 36 2.47 17.18 -5.25
N GLU A 37 2.54 17.01 -6.58
CA GLU A 37 1.75 16.09 -7.40
C GLU A 37 2.08 14.60 -7.17
N ASP A 38 3.29 14.26 -6.70
CA ASP A 38 3.71 12.86 -6.53
C ASP A 38 3.39 12.29 -5.13
N ILE A 39 2.74 13.03 -4.23
CA ILE A 39 2.42 12.50 -2.89
C ILE A 39 1.16 11.64 -2.94
N VAL A 40 1.24 10.38 -2.50
CA VAL A 40 0.07 9.50 -2.38
C VAL A 40 -0.80 10.01 -1.23
N LYS A 41 -1.81 10.83 -1.54
CA LYS A 41 -2.86 11.25 -0.60
C LYS A 41 -4.03 10.26 -0.73
N PRO A 42 -4.17 9.28 0.19
CA PRO A 42 -5.27 8.32 0.10
C PRO A 42 -6.60 9.04 0.28
N LYS A 43 -7.44 9.00 -0.75
CA LYS A 43 -8.76 9.64 -0.72
C LYS A 43 -9.79 8.65 -0.18
N THR A 44 -10.58 9.10 0.79
CA THR A 44 -11.78 8.37 1.24
C THR A 44 -12.81 8.42 0.13
N LEU A 45 -13.12 7.28 -0.48
CA LEU A 45 -14.09 7.18 -1.57
C LEU A 45 -15.37 6.50 -1.09
N SER A 46 -16.49 6.83 -1.74
CA SER A 46 -17.74 6.10 -1.57
C SER A 46 -17.60 4.67 -2.11
N ARG A 47 -18.48 3.77 -1.65
CA ARG A 47 -18.49 2.36 -2.08
C ARG A 47 -18.55 2.22 -3.59
N ASP A 48 -19.44 2.98 -4.24
CA ASP A 48 -19.65 2.93 -5.68
C ASP A 48 -18.40 3.43 -6.44
N GLU A 49 -17.73 4.47 -5.95
CA GLU A 49 -16.44 4.91 -6.54
C GLU A 49 -15.34 3.86 -6.42
N VAL A 50 -15.27 3.11 -5.32
CA VAL A 50 -14.31 2.01 -5.16
C VAL A 50 -14.61 0.87 -6.13
N ILE A 51 -15.88 0.54 -6.33
CA ILE A 51 -16.33 -0.44 -7.32
C ILE A 51 -15.91 0.03 -8.72
N THR A 52 -16.19 1.27 -9.10
CA THR A 52 -15.79 1.82 -10.40
C THR A 52 -14.28 1.73 -10.61
N LYS A 53 -13.46 2.06 -9.61
CA LYS A 53 -11.99 1.92 -9.73
C LYS A 53 -11.54 0.47 -9.87
N LEU A 54 -12.18 -0.47 -9.18
CA LEU A 54 -11.89 -1.89 -9.35
C LEU A 54 -12.25 -2.36 -10.77
N GLU A 55 -13.39 -1.90 -11.30
CA GLU A 55 -13.82 -2.19 -12.66
C GLU A 55 -12.87 -1.58 -13.70
N GLU A 56 -12.41 -0.35 -13.51
CA GLU A 56 -11.38 0.27 -14.35
C GLU A 56 -10.12 -0.60 -14.43
N VAL A 57 -9.66 -1.15 -13.30
CA VAL A 57 -8.50 -2.05 -13.28
C VAL A 57 -8.80 -3.38 -14.00
N ILE A 58 -10.00 -3.94 -13.87
CA ILE A 58 -10.37 -5.15 -14.62
C ILE A 58 -10.42 -4.86 -16.12
N LEU A 59 -11.00 -3.72 -16.50
CA LEU A 59 -11.13 -3.29 -17.89
C LEU A 59 -9.76 -3.13 -18.55
N THR A 60 -8.77 -2.54 -17.86
CA THR A 60 -7.41 -2.44 -18.41
C THR A 60 -6.78 -3.81 -18.64
N LEU A 61 -6.95 -4.75 -17.70
CA LEU A 61 -6.45 -6.12 -17.88
C LEU A 61 -7.13 -6.84 -19.05
N VAL A 62 -8.44 -6.66 -19.23
CA VAL A 62 -9.19 -7.24 -20.37
C VAL A 62 -8.75 -6.61 -21.69
N GLN A 63 -8.49 -5.31 -21.70
CA GLN A 63 -7.95 -4.61 -22.88
C GLN A 63 -6.56 -5.12 -23.24
N ASP A 64 -5.69 -5.34 -22.25
CA ASP A 64 -4.35 -5.90 -22.47
C ASP A 64 -4.44 -7.29 -23.12
N ILE A 65 -5.31 -8.16 -22.58
CA ILE A 65 -5.58 -9.49 -23.15
C ILE A 65 -6.12 -9.38 -24.58
N SER A 66 -7.04 -8.44 -24.84
CA SER A 66 -7.60 -8.23 -26.18
C SER A 66 -6.57 -7.71 -27.18
N GLN A 67 -5.49 -7.07 -26.73
CA GLN A 67 -4.39 -6.60 -27.56
C GLN A 67 -3.25 -7.63 -27.68
N ASP A 68 -3.46 -8.86 -27.22
CA ASP A 68 -2.47 -9.94 -27.16
C ASP A 68 -1.21 -9.55 -26.36
N LYS A 69 -1.36 -8.61 -25.41
CA LYS A 69 -0.32 -8.20 -24.46
C LYS A 69 -0.52 -8.95 -23.14
N PRO A 70 0.54 -9.44 -22.51
CA PRO A 70 0.41 -10.09 -21.22
C PRO A 70 -0.02 -9.06 -20.18
N PRO A 71 -1.15 -9.27 -19.49
CA PRO A 71 -1.65 -8.31 -18.51
C PRO A 71 -0.68 -8.20 -17.32
N SER A 72 -0.52 -6.99 -16.79
CA SER A 72 0.31 -6.76 -15.61
C SER A 72 -0.32 -5.80 -14.61
N LEU A 73 -0.18 -6.13 -13.33
CA LEU A 73 -0.66 -5.32 -12.21
C LEU A 73 0.50 -4.53 -11.63
N LYS A 74 0.37 -3.20 -11.63
CA LYS A 74 1.42 -2.28 -11.16
C LYS A 74 0.93 -1.50 -9.94
N TYR A 75 1.76 -1.43 -8.90
CA TYR A 75 1.48 -0.65 -7.71
C TYR A 75 2.79 -0.19 -7.05
N ASN A 76 2.73 0.81 -6.16
CA ASN A 76 3.92 1.34 -5.52
C ASN A 76 4.58 0.35 -4.56
N CYS A 77 5.91 0.26 -4.63
CA CYS A 77 6.72 -0.54 -3.72
C CYS A 77 6.68 0.04 -2.30
N ARG A 78 5.92 -0.58 -1.40
CA ARG A 78 5.84 -0.13 0.00
C ARG A 78 7.09 -0.43 0.83
N ASN A 79 7.93 -1.34 0.37
CA ASN A 79 9.13 -1.78 1.09
C ASN A 79 10.39 -1.01 0.67
N SER A 80 10.26 -0.04 -0.24
CA SER A 80 11.38 0.78 -0.71
C SER A 80 11.43 2.09 0.05
N TRP A 81 12.51 2.33 0.80
CA TRP A 81 12.78 3.62 1.45
C TRP A 81 12.88 4.78 0.46
N LYS A 82 13.16 4.49 -0.81
CA LYS A 82 13.16 5.49 -1.89
C LYS A 82 11.76 6.07 -2.15
N ASN A 83 10.70 5.34 -1.81
CA ASN A 83 9.32 5.78 -1.98
C ASN A 83 8.81 6.53 -0.74
N THR A 84 9.70 6.91 0.18
CA THR A 84 9.33 7.45 1.48
C THR A 84 9.96 8.82 1.67
N ARG A 85 9.14 9.84 1.93
CA ARG A 85 9.57 11.17 2.33
C ARG A 85 9.18 11.45 3.77
N PHE A 86 9.98 12.24 4.48
CA PHE A 86 9.56 12.80 5.75
C PHE A 86 9.11 14.24 5.56
N ASN A 87 7.91 14.54 6.01
CA ASN A 87 7.33 15.86 6.09
C ASN A 87 7.08 16.21 7.57
N SER A 88 7.56 17.37 8.01
CA SER A 88 7.48 17.78 9.41
C SER A 88 6.03 17.91 9.92
N ALA A 89 5.06 18.23 9.06
CA ALA A 89 3.67 18.45 9.44
C ALA A 89 2.84 17.16 9.57
N VAL A 90 3.12 16.16 8.73
CA VAL A 90 2.29 14.95 8.57
C VAL A 90 3.06 13.66 8.86
N GLY A 91 4.39 13.75 9.01
CA GLY A 91 5.28 12.64 9.27
C GLY A 91 5.75 11.95 8.00
N ILE A 92 5.67 10.63 7.98
CA ILE A 92 6.19 9.82 6.87
C ILE A 92 5.14 9.74 5.75
N GLU A 93 5.48 10.24 4.57
CA GLU A 93 4.66 10.26 3.37
C GLU A 93 5.21 9.29 2.31
N MET A 94 4.31 8.67 1.54
CA MET A 94 4.71 7.84 0.40
C MET A 94 4.73 8.70 -0.87
N ILE A 95 5.87 8.68 -1.57
CA ILE A 95 6.00 9.26 -2.90
C ILE A 95 5.57 8.21 -3.93
N ASP A 96 4.68 8.60 -4.83
CA ASP A 96 4.21 7.82 -5.96
C ASP A 96 5.32 7.70 -7.02
N ASN A 97 5.17 6.75 -7.94
CA ASN A 97 5.97 6.63 -9.15
C ASN A 97 7.49 6.38 -9.04
N ILE A 98 8.12 6.42 -7.86
CA ILE A 98 9.58 6.21 -7.76
C ILE A 98 9.99 4.75 -7.97
N ASN A 99 9.42 3.81 -7.22
CA ASN A 99 9.59 2.37 -7.46
C ASN A 99 8.24 1.68 -7.48
N LYS A 100 7.97 0.96 -8.57
CA LYS A 100 6.74 0.18 -8.73
C LYS A 100 7.07 -1.31 -8.67
N THR A 101 6.21 -2.06 -7.97
CA THR A 101 6.17 -3.51 -8.08
C THR A 101 5.23 -3.83 -9.23
N GLU A 102 5.70 -4.67 -10.14
CA GLU A 102 4.88 -5.20 -11.22
C GLU A 102 4.67 -6.70 -11.00
N HIS A 103 3.42 -7.12 -11.10
CA HIS A 103 3.06 -8.52 -11.18
C HIS A 103 2.61 -8.84 -12.59
N ARG A 104 3.41 -9.64 -13.30
CA ARG A 104 3.15 -10.00 -14.69
C ARG A 104 2.56 -11.39 -14.80
N PHE A 105 1.62 -11.56 -15.73
CA PHE A 105 1.04 -12.86 -16.05
C PHE A 105 2.04 -13.80 -16.75
N ASP A 106 2.95 -13.26 -17.57
CA ASP A 106 3.91 -14.04 -18.36
C ASP A 106 5.13 -14.54 -17.58
N SER A 107 5.24 -14.22 -16.28
CA SER A 107 6.36 -14.61 -15.44
C SER A 107 5.96 -15.67 -14.43
N ALA A 108 6.58 -16.86 -14.50
CA ALA A 108 6.35 -17.95 -13.55
C ALA A 108 6.64 -17.57 -12.08
N ALA A 109 7.55 -16.61 -11.85
CA ALA A 109 7.85 -16.10 -10.52
C ALA A 109 6.74 -15.16 -9.96
N SER A 110 5.95 -14.57 -10.86
CA SER A 110 4.93 -13.57 -10.52
C SER A 110 3.50 -14.06 -10.69
N ILE A 111 3.27 -15.11 -11.48
CA ILE A 111 1.93 -15.60 -11.82
C ILE A 111 1.10 -15.98 -10.60
N GLY A 112 1.73 -16.60 -9.58
CA GLY A 112 1.04 -16.93 -8.34
C GLY A 112 0.55 -15.70 -7.59
N LYS A 113 1.37 -14.65 -7.52
CA LYS A 113 1.00 -13.37 -6.87
C LYS A 113 -0.05 -12.62 -7.68
N PHE A 114 0.05 -12.67 -9.00
CA PHE A 114 -0.93 -12.09 -9.92
C PHE A 114 -2.30 -12.75 -9.74
N ALA A 115 -2.35 -14.09 -9.80
CA ALA A 115 -3.57 -14.86 -9.58
C ALA A 115 -4.18 -14.61 -8.20
N ALA A 116 -3.35 -14.56 -7.15
CA ALA A 116 -3.83 -14.26 -5.81
C ALA A 116 -4.37 -12.83 -5.65
N THR A 117 -3.76 -11.87 -6.34
CA THR A 117 -4.25 -10.48 -6.39
C THR A 117 -5.62 -10.41 -7.06
N LEU A 118 -5.79 -11.07 -8.22
CA LEU A 118 -7.08 -11.15 -8.90
C LEU A 118 -8.16 -11.81 -8.04
N ARG A 119 -7.82 -12.90 -7.34
CA ARG A 119 -8.74 -13.62 -6.45
C ARG A 119 -9.26 -12.73 -5.33
N ILE A 120 -8.36 -11.99 -4.67
CA ILE A 120 -8.74 -11.06 -3.60
C ILE A 120 -9.52 -9.87 -4.17
N MET A 121 -9.14 -9.38 -5.34
CA MET A 121 -9.86 -8.29 -6.01
C MET A 121 -11.32 -8.67 -6.31
N ALA A 122 -11.55 -9.88 -6.83
CA ALA A 122 -12.89 -10.43 -7.04
C ALA A 122 -13.66 -10.64 -5.73
N PHE A 123 -12.96 -11.02 -4.64
CA PHE A 123 -13.57 -11.13 -3.32
C PHE A 123 -14.04 -9.76 -2.82
N CYS A 124 -13.18 -8.74 -2.84
CA CYS A 124 -13.51 -7.36 -2.46
C CYS A 124 -14.67 -6.81 -3.31
N TYR A 125 -14.66 -7.06 -4.62
CA TYR A 125 -15.75 -6.64 -5.51
C TYR A 125 -17.11 -7.21 -5.06
N ARG A 126 -17.17 -8.51 -4.75
CA ARG A 126 -18.41 -9.13 -4.23
C ARG A 126 -18.83 -8.55 -2.88
N LEU A 127 -17.89 -8.31 -1.97
CA LEU A 127 -18.19 -7.70 -0.67
C LEU A 127 -18.79 -6.30 -0.82
N LEU A 128 -18.22 -5.50 -1.73
CA LEU A 128 -18.71 -4.16 -2.04
C LEU A 128 -20.10 -4.23 -2.68
N GLN A 129 -20.35 -5.15 -3.62
CA GLN A 129 -21.67 -5.33 -4.22
C GLN A 129 -22.74 -5.80 -3.22
N GLN A 130 -22.39 -6.69 -2.30
CA GLN A 130 -23.32 -7.24 -1.31
C GLN A 130 -23.49 -6.35 -0.07
N ASP A 131 -22.75 -5.24 0.00
CA ASP A 131 -22.66 -4.35 1.16
C ASP A 131 -22.27 -5.07 2.46
N THR A 132 -21.55 -6.18 2.34
CA THR A 132 -21.08 -6.98 3.47
C THR A 132 -19.63 -6.65 3.77
N CYS A 133 -19.27 -6.63 5.05
CA CYS A 133 -17.88 -6.60 5.47
C CYS A 133 -17.30 -8.02 5.60
N ALA A 134 -15.98 -8.12 5.49
CA ALA A 134 -15.27 -9.33 5.85
C ALA A 134 -14.01 -8.98 6.66
N THR A 135 -13.54 -9.92 7.46
CA THR A 135 -12.23 -9.82 8.10
C THR A 135 -11.15 -10.44 7.23
N LYS A 136 -9.90 -10.05 7.47
CA LYS A 136 -8.72 -10.67 6.84
C LYS A 136 -8.68 -12.19 7.01
N ARG A 137 -9.19 -12.68 8.16
CA ARG A 137 -9.26 -14.11 8.45
C ARG A 137 -10.33 -14.80 7.61
N ASP A 138 -11.48 -14.16 7.40
CA ASP A 138 -12.55 -14.72 6.55
C ASP A 138 -12.07 -14.89 5.10
N ILE A 139 -11.30 -13.93 4.60
CA ILE A 139 -10.65 -14.02 3.28
C ILE A 139 -9.64 -15.18 3.26
N TYR A 140 -8.77 -15.28 4.26
CA TYR A 140 -7.78 -16.37 4.35
C TYR A 140 -8.45 -17.76 4.44
N TYR A 141 -9.51 -17.90 5.23
CA TYR A 141 -10.24 -19.15 5.39
C TYR A 141 -11.10 -19.52 4.18
N SER A 142 -11.35 -18.59 3.26
CA SER A 142 -12.07 -18.90 2.02
C SER A 142 -11.31 -19.87 1.11
N ASP A 143 -9.97 -19.82 1.12
CA ASP A 143 -9.12 -20.69 0.29
C ASP A 143 -7.71 -20.82 0.88
N VAL A 144 -7.63 -21.47 2.05
CA VAL A 144 -6.36 -21.72 2.77
C VAL A 144 -5.26 -22.35 1.89
N PRO A 145 -5.52 -23.41 1.10
CA PRO A 145 -4.44 -24.06 0.34
C PRO A 145 -3.89 -23.13 -0.77
N PHE A 146 -4.71 -22.24 -1.30
CA PHE A 146 -4.28 -21.29 -2.33
C PHE A 146 -3.44 -20.15 -1.75
N PHE A 147 -3.82 -19.59 -0.60
CA PHE A 147 -3.09 -18.47 0.00
C PHE A 147 -1.85 -18.90 0.78
N GLY A 148 -1.87 -20.10 1.38
CA GLY A 148 -0.78 -20.69 2.16
C GLY A 148 -0.54 -20.01 3.50
N ASN A 149 -0.36 -18.68 3.52
CA ASN A 149 -0.10 -17.89 4.72
C ASN A 149 -0.94 -16.61 4.74
N GLN A 150 -1.49 -16.27 5.91
CA GLN A 150 -2.25 -15.05 6.13
C GLN A 150 -1.48 -13.78 5.77
N SER A 151 -0.14 -13.77 5.94
CA SER A 151 0.71 -12.64 5.54
C SER A 151 0.61 -12.31 4.05
N VAL A 152 0.30 -13.31 3.20
CA VAL A 152 0.12 -13.11 1.75
C VAL A 152 -1.16 -12.32 1.48
N VAL A 153 -2.25 -12.70 2.14
CA VAL A 153 -3.56 -12.02 2.05
C VAL A 153 -3.42 -10.58 2.50
N ASP A 154 -2.77 -10.37 3.65
CA ASP A 154 -2.52 -9.03 4.21
C ASP A 154 -1.70 -8.15 3.26
N ALA A 155 -0.62 -8.70 2.69
CA ALA A 155 0.21 -7.98 1.75
C ALA A 155 -0.57 -7.58 0.48
N ILE A 156 -1.40 -8.47 -0.06
CA ILE A 156 -2.20 -8.22 -1.25
C ILE A 156 -3.26 -7.16 -0.99
N ILE A 157 -4.01 -7.24 0.11
CA ILE A 157 -5.04 -6.24 0.47
C ILE A 157 -4.43 -4.85 0.56
N ASP A 158 -3.28 -4.75 1.23
CA ASP A 158 -2.59 -3.47 1.34
C ASP A 158 -2.06 -2.98 -0.03
N ASN A 159 -1.60 -3.87 -0.91
CA ASN A 159 -1.18 -3.50 -2.27
C ASN A 159 -2.35 -3.01 -3.11
N LEU A 160 -3.54 -3.63 -2.99
CA LEU A 160 -4.77 -3.18 -3.62
C LEU A 160 -5.18 -1.78 -3.13
N ALA A 161 -5.09 -1.54 -1.83
CA ALA A 161 -5.34 -0.22 -1.25
C ALA A 161 -4.39 0.85 -1.83
N CYS A 162 -3.11 0.51 -1.99
CA CYS A 162 -2.15 1.39 -2.66
C CYS A 162 -2.43 1.58 -4.15
N MET A 163 -2.82 0.52 -4.87
CA MET A 163 -3.14 0.57 -6.30
C MET A 163 -4.34 1.49 -6.57
N LEU A 164 -5.36 1.42 -5.73
CA LEU A 164 -6.58 2.23 -5.85
C LEU A 164 -6.44 3.62 -5.19
N LYS A 165 -5.32 3.87 -4.48
CA LYS A 165 -5.05 5.06 -3.66
C LYS A 165 -6.18 5.34 -2.65
N VAL A 166 -6.69 4.27 -2.02
CA VAL A 166 -7.75 4.36 -1.00
C VAL A 166 -7.25 3.82 0.33
N PRO A 167 -7.77 4.31 1.46
CA PRO A 167 -7.58 3.65 2.75
C PRO A 167 -8.13 2.22 2.74
N ARG A 168 -7.51 1.33 3.51
CA ARG A 168 -7.86 -0.11 3.56
C ARG A 168 -9.31 -0.39 3.92
N TYR A 169 -9.93 0.44 4.76
CA TYR A 169 -11.31 0.26 5.18
C TYR A 169 -12.33 0.51 4.05
N CYS A 170 -11.95 1.23 3.00
CA CYS A 170 -12.78 1.43 1.80
C CYS A 170 -12.97 0.13 0.99
N LEU A 171 -12.15 -0.89 1.23
CA LEU A 171 -12.28 -2.22 0.59
C LEU A 171 -13.28 -3.14 1.32
N HIS A 172 -14.01 -2.63 2.32
CA HIS A 172 -14.88 -3.41 3.21
C HIS A 172 -14.16 -4.54 3.98
N VAL A 173 -12.82 -4.53 3.98
CA VAL A 173 -12.00 -5.42 4.80
C VAL A 173 -11.64 -4.72 6.10
N GLN A 174 -12.31 -5.08 7.18
CA GLN A 174 -12.20 -4.39 8.46
C GLN A 174 -11.69 -5.31 9.57
N ARG A 175 -11.08 -4.72 10.60
CA ARG A 175 -10.61 -5.48 11.78
C ARG A 175 -11.75 -6.15 12.55
N ARG A 176 -12.94 -5.55 12.51
CA ARG A 176 -14.16 -6.07 13.12
C ARG A 176 -15.27 -5.90 12.09
N CYS A 177 -15.78 -7.00 11.57
CA CYS A 177 -17.03 -6.99 10.83
C CYS A 177 -18.15 -7.22 11.84
N GLY A 178 -18.72 -6.13 12.35
CA GLY A 178 -19.94 -6.18 13.14
C GLY A 178 -21.11 -5.96 12.19
N LEU A 179 -22.14 -6.81 12.26
CA LEU A 179 -23.43 -6.58 11.63
C LEU A 179 -23.80 -5.11 11.74
N THR A 180 -24.14 -4.53 10.59
CA THR A 180 -24.72 -3.20 10.40
C THR A 180 -25.48 -2.72 11.64
N LEU A 181 -24.98 -1.67 12.30
CA LEU A 181 -25.83 -0.81 13.12
C LEU A 181 -26.81 -0.15 12.15
N THR A 182 -28.02 -0.68 12.08
CA THR A 182 -29.16 0.04 11.56
C THR A 182 -29.42 1.24 12.45
N PRO A 183 -29.45 2.48 11.94
CA PRO A 183 -30.01 3.59 12.68
C PRO A 183 -31.53 3.42 12.72
N ASP A 184 -32.08 3.25 13.93
CA ASP A 184 -33.50 3.52 14.23
C ASP A 184 -33.80 5.02 14.09
#